data_AF-A0A3M0ZEG1-F1
#
_entry.id   AF-A0A3M0ZEG1-F1
#
_cell.length_a   1.000
_cell.length_b   1.000
_cell.length_c   1.000
_cell.angle_alpha   90.00
_cell.angle_beta   90.00
_cell.angle_gamma   90.00
#
_symmetry.space_group_name_H-M   'P 1'
#
loop_
_entity.id
_entity.type
_entity.pdbx_description
1 polymer ?
#
loop_
_entity_poly.entity_id
_entity_poly.type
_entity_poly.pdbx_seq_one_letter_code
_entity_poly.pdbx_strand_id
1 'polypeptide(L)'
;MLRCGELCIQFGGFHDHWSRANQENPALLFAAMNYYHYDFICLLDGADAHRTIEMAGEWCPWLKIFPGRELTFGWGHVVAVLGDRPGEVSSEEEDRSKIFDTLKTHHRLVALAHPMFPRTWEEIFRTGEIDCLLDEG
;
A
#
# COMPACT_ATOMS: atom_id res chain seq x y z
N MET A 1 -8.35 -14.50 10.81
CA MET A 1 -7.17 -14.58 11.70
C MET A 1 -7.00 -16.02 12.15
N LEU A 2 -5.88 -16.64 11.80
CA LEU A 2 -5.55 -18.00 12.23
C LEU A 2 -4.50 -17.96 13.33
N ARG A 3 -4.61 -18.84 14.34
CA ARG A 3 -3.59 -19.00 15.37
C ARG A 3 -2.88 -20.33 15.20
N CYS A 4 -1.55 -20.30 15.18
CA CYS A 4 -0.68 -21.48 15.17
C CYS A 4 0.24 -21.41 16.39
N GLY A 5 -0.19 -22.00 17.51
CA GLY A 5 0.45 -21.79 18.81
C GLY A 5 0.39 -20.31 19.22
N GLU A 6 1.55 -19.71 19.47
CA GLU A 6 1.69 -18.29 19.80
C GLU A 6 1.64 -17.37 18.57
N LEU A 7 1.83 -17.92 17.37
CA LEU A 7 1.83 -17.14 16.13
C LEU A 7 0.40 -16.78 15.71
N CYS A 8 0.21 -15.50 15.43
CA CYS A 8 -1.01 -14.96 14.85
C CYS A 8 -0.76 -14.74 13.35
N ILE A 9 -1.47 -15.48 12.51
CA ILE A 9 -1.42 -15.36 11.05
C ILE A 9 -2.60 -14.49 10.61
N GLN A 10 -2.27 -13.39 9.94
CA GLN A 10 -3.22 -12.49 9.33
C GLN A 10 -3.14 -12.58 7.81
N PHE A 11 -4.28 -12.64 7.14
CA PHE A 11 -4.38 -12.59 5.69
C PHE A 11 -4.79 -11.20 5.25
N GLY A 12 -4.26 -10.70 4.14
CA GLY A 12 -4.64 -9.38 3.69
C GLY A 12 -3.93 -8.93 2.43
N GLY A 13 -4.37 -7.80 1.92
CA GLY A 13 -3.81 -7.14 0.75
C GLY A 13 -3.00 -5.90 1.13
N PHE A 14 -1.91 -5.67 0.40
CA PHE A 14 -1.06 -4.48 0.54
C PHE A 14 -1.23 -3.48 -0.62
N HIS A 15 -2.04 -3.83 -1.62
CA HIS A 15 -2.20 -3.06 -2.85
C HIS A 15 -3.63 -3.19 -3.38
N ASP A 16 -4.57 -2.53 -2.71
CA ASP A 16 -5.98 -2.54 -3.06
C ASP A 16 -6.46 -1.14 -3.47
N HIS A 17 -7.35 -1.09 -4.46
CA HIS A 17 -8.06 0.12 -4.88
C HIS A 17 -9.55 -0.16 -4.94
N TRP A 18 -10.36 0.72 -4.34
CA TRP A 18 -11.80 0.63 -4.39
C TRP A 18 -12.46 1.86 -5.00
N SER A 19 -11.88 3.04 -4.80
CA SER A 19 -12.41 4.28 -5.37
C SER A 19 -12.55 4.23 -6.89
N ARG A 20 -11.68 3.47 -7.58
CA ARG A 20 -11.73 3.21 -9.02
C ARG A 20 -12.96 2.40 -9.46
N ALA A 21 -13.56 1.63 -8.55
CA ALA A 21 -14.72 0.78 -8.81
C ALA A 21 -16.02 1.46 -8.36
N ASN A 22 -16.10 1.91 -7.09
CA ASN A 22 -17.29 2.57 -6.55
C ASN A 22 -17.00 3.33 -5.24
N GLN A 23 -16.84 4.65 -5.32
CA GLN A 23 -16.60 5.49 -4.12
C GLN A 23 -17.80 5.58 -3.16
N GLU A 24 -19.02 5.36 -3.64
CA GLU A 24 -20.23 5.63 -2.86
C GLU A 24 -20.69 4.43 -2.03
N ASN A 25 -20.36 3.22 -2.48
CA ASN A 25 -20.84 1.99 -1.86
C ASN A 25 -19.73 0.92 -1.74
N PRO A 26 -19.10 0.79 -0.56
CA PRO A 26 -18.09 -0.23 -0.30
C PRO A 26 -18.66 -1.60 0.07
N ALA A 27 -19.98 -1.83 -0.01
CA ALA A 27 -20.58 -3.11 0.37
C ALA A 27 -19.98 -4.30 -0.40
N LEU A 28 -19.69 -4.12 -1.69
CA LEU A 28 -19.07 -5.16 -2.51
C LEU A 28 -17.61 -5.44 -2.10
N LEU A 29 -16.84 -4.40 -1.76
CA LEU A 29 -15.51 -4.56 -1.19
C LEU A 29 -15.58 -5.40 0.09
N PHE A 30 -16.45 -5.02 1.02
CA PHE A 30 -16.58 -5.70 2.30
C PHE A 30 -17.07 -7.15 2.16
N ALA A 31 -18.01 -7.40 1.25
CA ALA A 31 -18.44 -8.75 0.92
C ALA A 31 -17.28 -9.59 0.39
N ALA A 32 -16.44 -9.02 -0.48
CA ALA A 32 -15.23 -9.69 -0.98
C ALA A 32 -14.24 -9.95 0.15
N MET A 33 -13.95 -8.98 1.00
CA MET A 33 -13.02 -9.14 2.13
C MET A 33 -13.49 -10.26 3.07
N ASN A 34 -14.79 -10.32 3.35
CA ASN A 34 -15.37 -11.38 4.15
C ASN A 34 -15.26 -12.76 3.48
N TYR A 35 -15.60 -12.84 2.19
CA TYR A 35 -15.56 -14.07 1.40
C TYR A 35 -14.14 -14.66 1.32
N TYR A 36 -13.14 -13.80 1.13
CA TYR A 36 -11.73 -14.21 1.07
C TYR A 36 -11.06 -14.31 2.45
N HIS A 37 -11.80 -14.08 3.53
CA HIS A 37 -11.32 -14.17 4.91
C HIS A 37 -10.10 -13.28 5.18
N TYR A 38 -10.10 -12.07 4.62
CA TYR A 38 -9.06 -11.11 4.92
C TYR A 38 -9.15 -10.71 6.39
N ASP A 39 -8.06 -10.22 6.93
CA ASP A 39 -7.94 -9.63 8.26
C ASP A 39 -7.58 -8.15 8.14
N PHE A 40 -6.96 -7.76 7.03
CA PHE A 40 -6.62 -6.38 6.72
C PHE A 40 -6.55 -6.10 5.22
N ILE A 41 -6.61 -4.82 4.87
CA ILE A 41 -6.24 -4.29 3.55
C ILE A 41 -5.48 -2.98 3.70
N CYS A 42 -4.62 -2.69 2.72
CA CYS A 42 -4.06 -1.35 2.52
C CYS A 42 -4.79 -0.70 1.35
N LEU A 43 -5.66 0.26 1.64
CA LEU A 43 -6.48 0.92 0.64
C LEU A 43 -5.71 2.11 0.07
N LEU A 44 -5.26 2.00 -1.17
CA LEU A 44 -4.35 2.94 -1.82
C LEU A 44 -5.07 4.10 -2.53
N ASP A 45 -6.26 4.44 -2.07
CA ASP A 45 -7.13 5.46 -2.68
C ASP A 45 -6.88 6.88 -2.13
N GLY A 46 -5.86 7.06 -1.27
CA GLY A 46 -5.52 8.37 -0.71
C GLY A 46 -6.67 8.98 0.10
N ALA A 47 -7.02 10.23 -0.20
CA ALA A 47 -8.10 10.94 0.49
C ALA A 47 -9.49 10.28 0.30
N ASP A 48 -9.69 9.59 -0.83
CA ASP A 48 -10.97 8.94 -1.16
C ASP A 48 -11.24 7.69 -0.29
N ALA A 49 -10.23 7.19 0.42
CA ALA A 49 -10.35 6.04 1.31
C ALA A 49 -11.19 6.34 2.57
N HIS A 50 -11.32 7.60 2.97
CA HIS A 50 -11.82 7.98 4.31
C HIS A 50 -13.22 7.41 4.61
N ARG A 51 -14.17 7.63 3.70
CA ARG A 51 -15.55 7.14 3.85
C ARG A 51 -15.61 5.61 3.93
N THR A 52 -14.79 4.92 3.12
CA THR A 52 -14.71 3.46 3.14
C THR A 52 -14.19 2.95 4.48
N ILE A 53 -13.18 3.62 5.05
CA ILE A 53 -12.62 3.29 6.37
C ILE A 53 -13.65 3.47 7.49
N GLU A 54 -14.38 4.59 7.48
CA GLU A 54 -15.43 4.86 8.46
C GLU A 54 -16.52 3.78 8.42
N MET A 55 -17.04 3.47 7.22
CA MET A 55 -18.07 2.44 7.04
C MET A 55 -17.58 1.05 7.43
N ALA A 56 -16.31 0.72 7.20
CA ALA A 56 -15.74 -0.55 7.61
C ALA A 56 -15.74 -0.71 9.14
N GLY A 57 -15.47 0.37 9.88
CA GLY A 57 -15.51 0.35 11.35
C GLY A 57 -16.89 -0.04 11.91
N GLU A 58 -17.97 0.35 11.22
CA GLU A 58 -19.33 0.01 11.60
C GLU A 58 -19.75 -1.38 11.13
N TRP A 59 -19.47 -1.73 9.87
CA TRP A 59 -20.05 -2.91 9.21
C TRP A 59 -19.15 -4.14 9.28
N CYS A 60 -17.84 -3.94 9.42
CA CYS A 60 -16.81 -4.97 9.38
C CYS A 60 -15.76 -4.73 10.47
N PRO A 61 -16.15 -4.75 11.76
CA PRO A 61 -15.24 -4.39 12.87
C PRO A 61 -14.02 -5.33 13.01
N TRP A 62 -14.02 -6.47 12.32
CA TRP A 62 -12.89 -7.40 12.26
C TRP A 62 -11.82 -6.99 11.22
N LEU A 63 -12.18 -6.19 10.21
CA LEU A 63 -11.31 -5.81 9.10
C LEU A 63 -10.49 -4.58 9.48
N LYS A 64 -9.17 -4.70 9.43
CA LYS A 64 -8.27 -3.54 9.58
C LYS A 64 -8.03 -2.89 8.22
N ILE A 65 -8.42 -1.64 8.06
CA ILE A 65 -8.10 -0.87 6.85
C ILE A 65 -6.97 0.10 7.16
N PHE A 66 -5.85 -0.06 6.46
CA PHE A 66 -4.73 0.86 6.51
C PHE A 66 -4.84 1.84 5.35
N PRO A 67 -4.92 3.16 5.61
CA PRO A 67 -4.91 4.14 4.53
C PRO A 67 -3.54 4.15 3.85
N GLY A 68 -3.52 4.15 2.54
CA GLY A 68 -2.32 4.19 1.74
C GLY A 68 -2.49 5.04 0.49
N ARG A 69 -1.43 5.11 -0.30
CA ARG A 69 -1.44 5.66 -1.66
C ARG A 69 -0.51 4.86 -2.56
N GLU A 70 -0.88 4.77 -3.83
CA GLU A 70 0.01 4.34 -4.90
C GLU A 70 0.62 5.59 -5.54
N LEU A 71 1.96 5.65 -5.59
CA LEU A 71 2.72 6.69 -6.26
C LEU A 71 3.25 6.13 -7.57
N THR A 72 2.97 6.83 -8.66
CA THR A 72 3.40 6.45 -10.00
C THR A 72 4.52 7.36 -10.45
N PHE A 73 5.67 6.77 -10.74
CA PHE A 73 6.84 7.43 -11.32
C PHE A 73 7.11 6.88 -12.72
N GLY A 74 7.89 7.60 -13.53
CA GLY A 74 8.25 7.16 -14.88
C GLY A 74 8.99 5.81 -14.94
N TRP A 75 9.63 5.45 -13.82
CA TRP A 75 10.41 4.22 -13.61
C TRP A 75 9.63 3.11 -12.90
N GLY A 76 8.48 3.39 -12.29
CA GLY A 76 7.75 2.37 -11.54
C GLY A 76 6.72 2.91 -10.55
N HIS A 77 6.10 1.98 -9.83
CA HIS A 77 5.05 2.30 -8.88
C HIS A 77 5.51 1.95 -7.46
N VAL A 78 5.16 2.79 -6.50
CA VAL A 78 5.46 2.57 -5.09
C VAL A 78 4.17 2.64 -4.29
N VAL A 79 3.89 1.61 -3.50
CA VAL A 79 2.79 1.61 -2.54
C VAL A 79 3.31 2.07 -1.19
N ALA A 80 2.58 2.98 -0.56
CA ALA A 80 2.96 3.51 0.74
C ALA A 80 1.76 3.54 1.69
N VAL A 81 1.91 2.91 2.85
CA VAL A 81 0.93 2.99 3.95
C VAL A 81 1.20 4.27 4.73
N LEU A 82 0.18 5.12 4.84
CA LEU A 82 0.33 6.44 5.42
C LEU A 82 0.72 6.36 6.90
N GLY A 83 1.73 7.14 7.28
CA GLY A 83 2.04 7.46 8.67
C GLY A 83 1.24 8.67 9.17
N ASP A 84 1.54 9.11 10.40
CA ASP A 84 0.82 10.21 11.05
C ASP A 84 1.10 11.56 10.38
N ARG A 85 2.22 11.67 9.65
CA ARG A 85 2.61 12.82 8.84
C ARG A 85 3.12 12.34 7.49
N PRO A 86 2.23 12.02 6.54
CA PRO A 86 2.64 11.51 5.25
C PRO A 86 3.41 12.60 4.49
N GLY A 87 4.66 12.31 4.14
CA GLY A 87 5.50 13.22 3.36
C GLY A 87 4.94 13.35 1.96
N GLU A 88 5.05 14.52 1.35
CA GLU A 88 4.72 14.70 -0.05
C GLU A 88 5.95 14.41 -0.91
N VAL A 89 5.73 13.67 -1.99
CA VAL A 89 6.75 13.38 -2.99
C VAL A 89 6.15 13.77 -4.33
N SER A 90 6.87 14.58 -5.09
CA SER A 90 6.48 14.96 -6.44
C SER A 90 6.66 13.79 -7.39
N SER A 91 5.72 13.57 -8.30
CA SER A 91 5.89 12.64 -9.43
C SER A 91 7.00 13.07 -10.39
N GLU A 92 7.34 14.36 -10.37
CA GLU A 92 8.42 14.96 -11.18
C GLU A 92 9.79 14.91 -10.48
N GLU A 93 9.89 14.36 -9.26
CA GLU A 93 11.19 14.14 -8.62
C GLU A 93 11.93 13.04 -9.39
N GLU A 94 13.15 13.36 -9.85
CA GLU A 94 13.98 12.43 -10.61
C GLU A 94 14.96 11.68 -9.69
N ASP A 95 15.29 12.25 -8.53
CA ASP A 95 16.18 11.63 -7.55
C ASP A 95 15.47 10.53 -6.75
N ARG A 96 15.67 9.29 -7.20
CA ARG A 96 15.08 8.09 -6.59
C ARG A 96 15.46 7.89 -5.14
N SER A 97 16.72 8.14 -4.78
CA SER A 97 17.18 7.97 -3.40
C SER A 97 16.42 8.92 -2.48
N LYS A 98 16.30 10.18 -2.88
CA LYS A 98 15.52 11.18 -2.14
C LYS A 98 14.04 10.83 -2.04
N ILE A 99 13.44 10.25 -3.10
CA ILE A 99 12.07 9.72 -3.07
C ILE A 99 11.96 8.64 -2.00
N PHE A 100 12.81 7.61 -2.05
CA PHE A 100 12.75 6.50 -1.09
C PHE A 100 13.03 6.95 0.34
N ASP A 101 13.99 7.83 0.58
CA ASP A 101 14.30 8.36 1.90
C ASP A 101 13.11 9.12 2.50
N THR A 102 12.45 9.95 1.68
CA THR A 102 11.26 10.68 2.08
C THR A 102 10.13 9.71 2.43
N LEU A 103 9.88 8.71 1.59
CA LEU A 103 8.83 7.71 1.85
C LEU A 103 9.15 6.87 3.09
N LYS A 104 10.38 6.37 3.24
CA LYS A 104 10.83 5.60 4.41
C LYS A 104 10.67 6.38 5.72
N THR A 105 10.93 7.69 5.69
CA THR A 105 10.85 8.56 6.88
C THR A 105 9.41 8.83 7.32
N HIS A 106 8.48 8.93 6.37
CA HIS A 106 7.14 9.46 6.63
C HIS A 106 6.01 8.43 6.56
N HIS A 107 6.29 7.23 6.08
CA HIS A 107 5.30 6.18 5.86
C HIS A 107 5.60 4.97 6.74
N ARG A 108 4.54 4.25 7.13
CA ARG A 108 4.67 3.07 8.00
C ARG A 108 5.22 1.86 7.26
N LEU A 109 4.95 1.80 5.96
CA LEU A 109 5.40 0.78 5.05
C LEU A 109 5.52 1.39 3.67
N VAL A 110 6.58 1.01 2.96
CA VAL A 110 6.85 1.39 1.58
C VAL A 110 7.24 0.12 0.85
N ALA A 111 6.63 -0.15 -0.30
CA ALA A 111 6.97 -1.28 -1.14
C ALA A 111 6.88 -0.93 -2.62
N LEU A 112 7.76 -1.51 -3.42
CA LEU A 112 7.68 -1.43 -4.88
C LEU A 112 6.50 -2.28 -5.37
N ALA A 113 5.60 -1.66 -6.13
CA ALA A 113 4.53 -2.36 -6.81
C ALA A 113 5.02 -2.96 -8.12
N HIS A 114 4.45 -4.13 -8.47
CA HIS A 114 4.63 -4.79 -9.76
C HIS A 114 6.09 -4.80 -10.25
N PRO A 115 7.03 -5.46 -9.54
CA PRO A 115 8.46 -5.41 -9.87
C PRO A 115 8.80 -5.93 -11.28
N MET A 116 7.89 -6.71 -11.87
CA MET A 116 7.98 -7.22 -13.24
C MET A 116 7.51 -6.22 -14.31
N PHE A 117 7.04 -5.03 -13.93
CA PHE A 117 6.75 -3.98 -14.89
C PHE A 117 8.04 -3.63 -15.65
N PRO A 118 8.06 -3.63 -17.00
CA PRO A 118 9.32 -3.66 -17.76
C PRO A 118 10.33 -2.59 -17.37
N ARG A 119 9.88 -1.35 -17.17
CA ARG A 119 10.76 -0.25 -16.73
C ARG A 119 11.26 -0.41 -15.30
N THR A 120 10.40 -0.84 -14.37
CA THR A 120 10.79 -1.09 -12.97
C THR A 120 11.84 -2.19 -12.87
N TRP A 121 11.66 -3.25 -13.65
CA TRP A 121 12.63 -4.33 -13.73
C TRP A 121 13.98 -3.86 -14.29
N GLU A 122 13.96 -3.13 -15.40
CA GLU A 122 15.18 -2.67 -16.07
C GLU A 122 15.92 -1.60 -15.28
N GLU A 123 15.22 -0.65 -14.69
CA GLU A 123 15.82 0.55 -14.11
C GLU A 123 16.13 0.42 -12.62
N ILE A 124 15.45 -0.46 -11.87
CA ILE A 124 15.65 -0.63 -10.42
C ILE A 124 16.26 -1.99 -10.09
N PHE A 125 15.68 -3.08 -10.59
CA PHE A 125 16.11 -4.43 -10.20
C PHE A 125 17.42 -4.83 -10.88
N ARG A 126 17.55 -4.57 -12.19
CA ARG A 126 18.77 -4.97 -12.94
C ARG A 126 19.98 -4.07 -12.69
N THR A 127 19.75 -2.85 -12.21
CA THR A 127 20.81 -1.88 -11.93
C THR A 127 21.48 -2.10 -10.58
N GLY A 128 20.93 -2.95 -9.72
CA GLY A 128 21.40 -3.15 -8.35
C GLY A 128 20.99 -2.03 -7.38
N GLU A 129 20.15 -1.08 -7.81
CA GLU A 129 19.65 -0.01 -6.94
C GLU A 129 18.89 -0.56 -5.73
N ILE A 130 18.20 -1.69 -5.90
CA ILE A 130 17.54 -2.38 -4.78
C ILE A 130 18.52 -2.87 -3.72
N ASP A 131 19.69 -3.36 -4.12
CA ASP A 131 20.67 -3.88 -3.17
C ASP A 131 21.24 -2.72 -2.33
N CYS A 132 21.55 -1.59 -2.96
CA CYS A 132 21.93 -0.36 -2.26
C CYS A 132 20.84 0.13 -1.28
N LEU A 133 19.56 0.01 -1.65
CA LEU A 133 18.44 0.41 -0.80
C LEU A 133 18.21 -0.53 0.40
N LEU A 134 18.71 -1.76 0.34
CA LEU A 134 18.63 -2.79 1.39
C LEU A 134 19.86 -2.78 2.31
N ASP A 135 21.05 -2.52 1.77
CA ASP A 135 22.32 -2.57 2.50
C ASP A 135 22.56 -1.36 3.43
N GLU A 136 21.81 -0.27 3.26
CA GLU A 136 21.80 0.90 4.16
C GLU A 136 20.82 0.77 5.35
N GLY A 137 20.22 -0.42 5.55
CA GLY A 137 19.25 -0.73 6.61
C GLY A 137 19.85 -1.26 7.91
#